data_AF-A0A443SEA6-F1
#
_entry.id   AF-A0A443SEA6-F1
#
_cell.length_a   1.000
_cell.length_b   1.000
_cell.length_c   1.000
_cell.angle_alpha   90.00
_cell.angle_beta   90.00
_cell.angle_gamma   90.00
#
_symmetry.space_group_name_H-M   'P 1'
#
loop_
_entity.id
_entity.type
_entity.pdbx_description
1 polymer ?
#
loop_
_entity_poly.entity_id
_entity_poly.type
_entity_poly.pdbx_seq_one_letter_code
_entity_poly.pdbx_strand_id
1 'polypeptide(L)'
;LHSCRNFYQNVFPNLTVVNIDKPPCFLRKFTPDGKYLIAFSCDQTSIEIYEFQGPAAAEHLLQGIRFLEEYTKDGLVPEQQLTQIRSKIFESFFKLKHVVNVALNGEQLNRECSLFTDDSRLLVVGSAAYVSEESHPHYFDVYRNNESMSLSARSLLEDYSLHLIDIRNGTLCDKRTFKTDKIYLSHNQGIYLYKNTLAVLSVQHQTIHIFHIEYDILYEGKFVDVKKIGRFCYEDDEFLISSVQLMDMSGNRQPNPIRPFREATINSLKHRLLVHLYLKAGRESASSSNSLPLRRFFQNFDQYCNLRMWKMQLLDEHHLLIKYASEESISFRISDINSPPSFFVLYNMLTTQVIAIFENTSEELLYLFENFCDHFRNSSINNSNIICSPSNNVFARLNQERFKQTITNAKNGGRVEAIRRLLAQLPISAQSYTSSPYLDLSLFSYDDKWVSALERPKNCGDHPIKFYARAPPFLRFKIYAGIQGRTAPTIAKRLVAFTFHPFDPFAISVQRTNNDYVVNFHIRHQN
;
A
#
# COMPACT_ATOMS: atom_id res chain seq x y z
N LEU A 1 -4.52 -29.26 6.06
CA LEU A 1 -4.08 -27.86 6.30
C LEU A 1 -3.06 -27.73 7.44
N HIS A 2 -3.30 -28.26 8.65
CA HIS A 2 -2.31 -28.20 9.75
C HIS A 2 -0.95 -28.86 9.41
N SER A 3 -0.97 -30.03 8.76
CA SER A 3 0.26 -30.74 8.34
C SER A 3 1.11 -29.96 7.32
N CYS A 4 0.48 -29.16 6.45
CA CYS A 4 1.20 -28.32 5.48
C CYS A 4 1.90 -27.13 6.16
N ARG A 5 1.38 -26.62 7.29
CA ARG A 5 2.01 -25.49 8.01
C ARG A 5 3.26 -25.94 8.79
N ASN A 6 3.22 -27.14 9.37
CA ASN A 6 4.38 -27.71 10.08
C ASN A 6 5.56 -28.02 9.15
N PHE A 7 5.33 -28.19 7.84
CA PHE A 7 6.40 -28.34 6.86
C PHE A 7 7.38 -27.16 6.89
N TYR A 8 6.89 -25.93 7.00
CA TYR A 8 7.72 -24.72 7.00
C TYR A 8 8.60 -24.59 8.25
N GLN A 9 8.27 -25.26 9.35
CA GLN A 9 9.14 -25.35 10.53
C GLN A 9 10.34 -26.29 10.34
N ASN A 10 10.30 -27.14 9.31
CA ASN A 10 11.37 -28.10 8.99
C ASN A 10 12.13 -27.73 7.70
N VAL A 11 11.48 -26.99 6.81
CA VAL A 11 12.05 -26.49 5.56
C VAL A 11 12.04 -24.97 5.59
N PHE A 12 13.21 -24.38 5.84
CA PHE A 12 13.42 -22.96 6.04
C PHE A 12 14.75 -22.50 5.42
N PRO A 13 14.91 -21.20 5.14
CA PRO A 13 16.20 -20.65 4.74
C PRO A 13 17.18 -20.72 5.91
N ASN A 14 18.36 -21.30 5.67
CA ASN A 14 19.39 -21.54 6.68
C ASN A 14 20.79 -21.03 6.26
N LEU A 15 20.93 -20.47 5.06
CA LEU A 15 22.14 -19.85 4.56
C LEU A 15 21.83 -18.46 3.99
N THR A 16 22.63 -17.47 4.36
CA THR A 16 22.59 -16.14 3.72
C THR A 16 23.80 -15.94 2.80
N VAL A 17 23.53 -15.74 1.51
CA VAL A 17 24.54 -15.30 0.55
C VAL A 17 24.51 -13.78 0.50
N VAL A 18 25.61 -13.18 0.95
CA VAL A 18 25.73 -11.74 1.18
C VAL A 18 26.31 -11.04 -0.03
N ASN A 19 25.74 -9.86 -0.36
CA ASN A 19 26.21 -8.96 -1.41
C ASN A 19 26.35 -9.67 -2.77
N ILE A 20 25.23 -10.15 -3.28
CA ILE A 20 25.18 -10.82 -4.59
C ILE A 20 25.23 -9.81 -5.73
N ASP A 21 25.75 -10.25 -6.87
CA ASP A 21 25.64 -9.48 -8.10
C ASP A 21 24.25 -9.67 -8.70
N LYS A 22 23.72 -8.60 -9.30
CA LYS A 22 22.42 -8.62 -9.97
C LYS A 22 22.41 -7.66 -11.16
N PRO A 23 21.47 -7.81 -12.09
CA PRO A 23 21.22 -6.83 -13.14
C PRO A 23 20.96 -5.43 -12.58
N PRO A 24 21.13 -4.36 -13.39
CA PRO A 24 20.83 -2.99 -13.02
C PRO A 24 19.30 -2.77 -12.95
N CYS A 25 18.66 -3.33 -11.94
CA CYS A 25 17.24 -3.20 -11.68
C CYS A 25 16.93 -3.08 -10.17
N PHE A 26 15.72 -2.65 -9.85
CA PHE A 26 15.18 -2.57 -8.50
C PHE A 26 14.21 -3.73 -8.28
N LEU A 27 14.60 -4.70 -7.45
CA LEU A 27 13.76 -5.84 -7.10
C LEU A 27 12.57 -5.35 -6.26
N ARG A 28 11.36 -5.77 -6.61
CA ARG A 28 10.13 -5.30 -5.95
C ARG A 28 9.41 -6.35 -5.12
N LYS A 29 8.84 -7.37 -5.77
CA LYS A 29 7.93 -8.33 -5.13
C LYS A 29 7.70 -9.55 -6.02
N PHE A 30 7.44 -10.69 -5.38
CA PHE A 30 6.94 -11.88 -6.07
C PHE A 30 5.47 -11.72 -6.47
N THR A 31 5.07 -12.37 -7.55
CA THR A 31 3.65 -12.61 -7.83
C THR A 31 3.01 -13.42 -6.70
N PRO A 32 1.70 -13.28 -6.44
CA PRO A 32 1.02 -14.04 -5.38
C PRO A 32 1.19 -15.56 -5.49
N ASP A 33 1.33 -16.09 -6.72
CA ASP A 33 1.62 -17.51 -6.99
C ASP A 33 3.11 -17.91 -6.84
N GLY A 34 4.01 -16.94 -6.58
CA GLY A 34 5.44 -17.16 -6.37
C GLY A 34 6.27 -17.41 -7.64
N LYS A 35 5.64 -17.59 -8.79
CA LYS A 35 6.35 -18.01 -10.02
C LYS A 35 7.26 -16.93 -10.60
N TYR A 36 6.90 -15.67 -10.43
CA TYR A 36 7.65 -14.56 -11.01
C TYR A 36 8.08 -13.55 -9.96
N LEU A 37 9.30 -13.04 -10.12
CA LEU A 37 9.80 -11.86 -9.42
C LEU A 37 9.70 -10.65 -10.35
N ILE A 38 9.01 -9.61 -9.88
CA ILE A 38 8.90 -8.34 -10.60
C ILE A 38 10.04 -7.41 -10.15
N ALA A 39 10.70 -6.79 -11.12
CA ALA A 39 11.68 -5.75 -10.91
C ALA A 39 11.42 -4.55 -11.85
N PHE A 40 11.90 -3.38 -11.44
CA PHE A 40 11.88 -2.17 -12.27
C PHE A 40 13.27 -1.94 -12.83
N SER A 41 13.41 -1.58 -14.10
CA SER A 41 14.72 -1.23 -14.67
C SER A 41 15.36 -0.04 -13.93
N CYS A 42 16.68 0.10 -14.02
CA CYS A 42 17.42 1.17 -13.34
C CYS A 42 16.92 2.58 -13.72
N ASP A 43 16.56 2.76 -14.99
CA ASP A 43 16.01 4.00 -15.55
C ASP A 43 14.50 4.20 -15.24
N GLN A 44 13.86 3.22 -14.59
CA GLN A 44 12.44 3.24 -14.21
C GLN A 44 11.49 3.39 -15.43
N THR A 45 11.88 2.92 -16.61
CA THR A 45 11.04 2.98 -17.82
C THR A 45 10.33 1.65 -18.13
N SER A 46 10.90 0.54 -17.65
CA SER A 46 10.45 -0.81 -17.98
C SER A 46 10.30 -1.70 -16.74
N ILE A 47 9.46 -2.71 -16.90
CA ILE A 47 9.26 -3.78 -15.93
C ILE A 47 9.98 -5.03 -16.43
N GLU A 48 10.82 -5.60 -15.57
CA GLU A 48 11.52 -6.84 -15.81
C GLU A 48 10.82 -7.96 -15.04
N ILE A 49 10.43 -9.01 -15.76
CA ILE A 49 9.71 -10.17 -15.22
C ILE A 49 10.67 -11.36 -15.23
N TYR A 50 11.05 -11.81 -14.03
CA TYR A 50 11.95 -12.94 -13.84
C TYR A 50 11.18 -14.18 -13.41
N GLU A 51 11.38 -15.31 -14.08
CA GLU A 51 10.86 -16.60 -13.67
C GLU A 51 11.73 -17.22 -12.57
N PHE A 52 11.11 -17.55 -11.44
CA PHE A 52 11.77 -18.18 -10.31
C PHE A 52 11.95 -19.69 -10.57
N GLN A 53 13.21 -20.14 -10.55
CA GLN A 53 13.59 -21.53 -10.88
C GLN A 53 13.46 -22.49 -9.69
N GLY A 54 12.97 -22.01 -8.54
CA GLY A 54 12.76 -22.80 -7.34
C GLY A 54 13.92 -22.74 -6.32
N PRO A 55 13.70 -23.21 -5.09
CA PRO A 55 14.61 -23.02 -3.96
C PRO A 55 15.94 -23.79 -4.08
N ALA A 56 16.02 -24.82 -4.92
CA ALA A 56 17.22 -25.63 -5.11
C ALA A 56 18.05 -25.22 -6.34
N ALA A 57 17.64 -24.20 -7.09
CA ALA A 57 18.23 -23.88 -8.39
C ALA A 57 19.74 -23.57 -8.32
N ALA A 58 20.19 -22.93 -7.24
CA ALA A 58 21.59 -22.59 -7.02
C ALA A 58 22.39 -23.65 -6.24
N GLU A 59 21.81 -24.81 -5.88
CA GLU A 59 22.48 -25.80 -5.02
C GLU A 59 23.77 -26.33 -5.66
N HIS A 60 23.80 -26.46 -6.99
CA HIS A 60 24.99 -26.85 -7.75
C HIS A 60 26.19 -25.90 -7.55
N LEU A 61 25.96 -24.63 -7.20
CA LEU A 61 27.02 -23.66 -6.88
C LEU A 61 27.55 -23.81 -5.46
N LEU A 62 26.78 -24.46 -4.57
CA LEU A 62 27.07 -24.61 -3.15
C LEU A 62 27.59 -26.01 -2.80
N GLN A 63 27.46 -26.97 -3.71
CA GLN A 63 27.92 -28.35 -3.51
C GLN A 63 29.40 -28.41 -3.14
N GLY A 64 29.69 -29.16 -2.08
CA GLY A 64 31.06 -29.39 -1.60
C GLY A 64 31.63 -28.26 -0.75
N ILE A 65 30.87 -27.19 -0.48
CA ILE A 65 31.29 -26.09 0.39
C ILE A 65 30.69 -26.30 1.78
N ARG A 66 31.56 -26.51 2.78
CA ARG A 66 31.11 -26.56 4.18
C ARG A 66 31.08 -25.16 4.76
N PHE A 67 29.89 -24.60 4.88
CA PHE A 67 29.70 -23.35 5.60
C PHE A 67 29.71 -23.61 7.11
N LEU A 68 30.76 -23.14 7.79
CA LEU A 68 30.88 -23.18 9.25
C LEU A 68 29.94 -22.16 9.92
N GLU A 69 29.58 -21.10 9.19
CA GLU A 69 28.65 -20.06 9.63
C GLU A 69 27.41 -20.08 8.74
N GLU A 70 26.27 -19.62 9.26
CA GLU A 70 24.98 -19.55 8.55
C GLU A 70 24.93 -18.42 7.47
N TYR A 71 26.08 -17.85 7.11
CA TYR A 71 26.21 -16.81 6.09
C TYR A 71 27.58 -16.87 5.40
N THR A 72 27.64 -16.36 4.17
CA THR A 72 28.90 -16.26 3.42
C THR A 72 29.76 -15.11 3.95
N LYS A 73 30.92 -15.42 4.53
CA LYS A 73 31.90 -14.45 5.02
C LYS A 73 33.20 -14.53 4.23
N ASP A 74 33.78 -13.37 3.94
CA ASP A 74 35.10 -13.28 3.33
C ASP A 74 36.14 -13.91 4.30
N GLY A 75 36.99 -14.81 3.77
CA GLY A 75 38.06 -15.49 4.52
C GLY A 75 37.77 -16.91 5.03
N LEU A 76 36.52 -17.40 4.98
CA LEU A 76 36.16 -18.78 5.36
C LEU A 76 35.99 -19.71 4.14
N VAL A 77 35.64 -19.15 2.99
CA VAL A 77 35.56 -19.83 1.69
C VAL A 77 36.61 -19.20 0.78
N PRO A 78 37.31 -19.97 -0.07
CA PRO A 78 38.24 -19.40 -1.05
C PRO A 78 37.57 -18.27 -1.83
N GLU A 79 38.22 -17.10 -1.87
CA GLU A 79 37.65 -15.87 -2.45
C GLU A 79 37.17 -16.07 -3.90
N GLN A 80 37.88 -16.90 -4.67
CA GLN A 80 37.51 -17.27 -6.03
C GLN A 80 36.16 -17.99 -6.10
N GLN A 81 35.90 -18.95 -5.21
CA GLN A 81 34.62 -19.66 -5.16
C GLN A 81 33.48 -18.75 -4.70
N LEU A 82 33.74 -17.89 -3.71
CA LEU A 82 32.75 -16.93 -3.23
C LEU A 82 32.34 -15.92 -4.30
N THR A 83 33.31 -15.43 -5.08
CA THR A 83 33.08 -14.54 -6.23
C THR A 83 32.27 -15.24 -7.33
N GLN A 84 32.56 -16.51 -7.59
CA GLN A 84 31.79 -17.32 -8.53
C GLN A 84 30.33 -17.52 -8.07
N ILE A 85 30.09 -17.74 -6.78
CA ILE A 85 28.73 -17.83 -6.22
C ILE A 85 28.01 -16.48 -6.38
N ARG A 86 28.62 -15.39 -5.92
CA ARG A 86 28.00 -14.05 -5.94
C ARG A 86 27.60 -13.61 -7.36
N SER A 87 28.42 -13.93 -8.36
CA SER A 87 28.17 -13.58 -9.76
C SER A 87 27.08 -14.43 -10.44
N LYS A 88 26.96 -15.72 -10.10
CA LYS A 88 26.04 -16.66 -10.80
C LYS A 88 24.74 -16.96 -10.07
N ILE A 89 24.66 -16.66 -8.77
CA ILE A 89 23.51 -17.07 -7.94
C ILE A 89 22.21 -16.40 -8.38
N PHE A 90 22.25 -15.14 -8.82
CA PHE A 90 21.06 -14.45 -9.32
C PHE A 90 20.50 -15.15 -10.56
N GLU A 91 21.34 -15.39 -11.57
CA GLU A 91 20.94 -16.05 -12.82
C GLU A 91 20.52 -17.51 -12.62
N SER A 92 20.93 -18.13 -11.51
CA SER A 92 20.51 -19.49 -11.15
C SER A 92 19.07 -19.50 -10.63
N PHE A 93 18.70 -18.56 -9.76
CA PHE A 93 17.34 -18.45 -9.23
C PHE A 93 16.36 -17.78 -10.18
N PHE A 94 16.83 -16.84 -10.99
CA PHE A 94 15.98 -15.94 -11.77
C PHE A 94 16.39 -15.95 -13.24
N LYS A 95 15.48 -16.41 -14.10
CA LYS A 95 15.62 -16.29 -15.55
C LYS A 95 14.76 -15.15 -16.06
N LEU A 96 15.38 -14.19 -16.73
CA LEU A 96 14.64 -13.09 -17.35
C LEU A 96 13.71 -13.66 -18.41
N LYS A 97 12.40 -13.46 -18.24
CA LYS A 97 11.37 -13.94 -19.14
C LYS A 97 10.89 -12.85 -20.08
N HIS A 98 10.58 -11.66 -19.53
CA HIS A 98 10.09 -10.52 -20.30
C HIS A 98 10.69 -9.21 -19.78
N VAL A 99 10.86 -8.26 -20.70
CA VAL A 99 11.10 -6.84 -20.41
C VAL A 99 9.99 -6.05 -21.09
N VAL A 100 9.14 -5.40 -20.30
CA VAL A 100 7.99 -4.65 -20.79
C VAL A 100 8.30 -3.17 -20.69
N ASN A 101 8.38 -2.46 -21.81
CA ASN A 101 8.54 -1.01 -21.82
C ASN A 101 7.19 -0.35 -21.49
N VAL A 102 7.15 0.46 -20.43
CA VAL A 102 5.88 0.98 -19.88
C VAL A 102 5.85 2.50 -19.91
N ALA A 103 6.82 3.13 -19.25
CA ALA A 103 6.89 4.57 -19.14
C ALA A 103 7.68 5.13 -20.33
N LEU A 104 6.93 5.65 -21.30
CA LEU A 104 7.45 6.36 -22.47
C LEU A 104 7.34 7.88 -22.24
N ASN A 105 8.15 8.67 -22.95
CA ASN A 105 8.06 10.14 -23.00
C ASN A 105 8.33 10.88 -21.67
N GLY A 106 9.39 10.50 -20.95
CA GLY A 106 9.83 11.21 -19.75
C GLY A 106 9.05 10.87 -18.46
N GLU A 107 8.10 9.95 -18.54
CA GLU A 107 7.49 9.31 -17.38
C GLU A 107 8.51 8.42 -16.63
N GLN A 108 8.37 8.33 -15.31
CA GLN A 108 9.12 7.39 -14.48
C GLN A 108 8.16 6.51 -13.67
N LEU A 109 8.40 5.20 -13.70
CA LEU A 109 7.67 4.23 -12.89
C LEU A 109 7.95 4.43 -11.40
N ASN A 110 6.90 4.44 -10.59
CA ASN A 110 7.04 4.40 -9.14
C ASN A 110 7.35 2.96 -8.70
N ARG A 111 8.59 2.74 -8.29
CA ARG A 111 9.10 1.42 -7.84
C ARG A 111 8.31 0.79 -6.70
N GLU A 112 7.58 1.56 -5.91
CA GLU A 112 6.81 1.05 -4.78
C GLU A 112 5.34 0.74 -5.14
N CYS A 113 4.93 1.09 -6.36
CA CYS A 113 3.57 0.96 -6.86
C CYS A 113 3.42 -0.32 -7.69
N SER A 114 2.79 -1.34 -7.10
CA SER A 114 2.52 -2.62 -7.77
C SER A 114 1.32 -3.30 -7.14
N LEU A 115 0.31 -3.63 -7.93
CA LEU A 115 -0.87 -4.40 -7.53
C LEU A 115 -1.09 -5.56 -8.51
N PHE A 116 -1.28 -6.77 -7.99
CA PHE A 116 -1.55 -7.97 -8.77
C PHE A 116 -3.04 -8.31 -8.76
N THR A 117 -3.57 -8.87 -9.84
CA THR A 117 -4.88 -9.56 -9.78
C THR A 117 -4.77 -10.84 -8.97
N ASP A 118 -5.89 -11.31 -8.43
CA ASP A 118 -5.97 -12.50 -7.55
C ASP A 118 -5.38 -13.76 -8.23
N ASP A 119 -5.49 -13.87 -9.56
CA ASP A 119 -4.98 -14.97 -10.37
C ASP A 119 -3.50 -14.82 -10.78
N SER A 120 -2.83 -13.77 -10.30
CA SER A 120 -1.43 -13.43 -10.64
C SER A 120 -1.16 -13.23 -12.14
N ARG A 121 -2.20 -12.97 -12.96
CA ARG A 121 -2.03 -12.78 -14.40
C ARG A 121 -1.67 -11.35 -14.76
N LEU A 122 -2.35 -10.37 -14.16
CA LEU A 122 -2.18 -8.96 -14.49
C LEU A 122 -1.47 -8.21 -13.36
N LEU A 123 -0.69 -7.22 -13.76
CA LEU A 123 0.03 -6.30 -12.89
C LEU A 123 -0.39 -4.87 -13.21
N VAL A 124 -0.81 -4.12 -12.19
CA VAL A 124 -1.02 -2.67 -12.26
C VAL A 124 0.19 -1.96 -11.66
N VAL A 125 0.82 -1.10 -12.45
CA VAL A 125 1.92 -0.21 -12.00
C VAL A 125 1.56 1.25 -12.29
N GLY A 126 2.13 2.17 -11.52
CA GLY A 126 1.95 3.59 -11.71
C GLY A 126 3.24 4.28 -12.14
N SER A 127 3.15 5.21 -13.08
CA SER A 127 4.21 6.17 -13.43
C SER A 127 3.76 7.60 -13.12
N ALA A 128 4.74 8.49 -13.01
CA ALA A 128 4.54 9.93 -12.90
C ALA A 128 5.46 10.65 -13.90
N ALA A 129 4.98 11.74 -14.48
CA ALA A 129 5.78 12.70 -15.23
C ALA A 129 5.62 14.10 -14.60
N TYR A 130 6.73 14.83 -14.50
CA TYR A 130 6.70 16.21 -14.08
C TYR A 130 6.02 17.07 -15.16
N VAL A 131 5.09 17.93 -14.73
CA VAL A 131 4.51 18.95 -15.61
C VAL A 131 5.60 20.01 -15.84
N SER A 132 5.96 20.26 -17.11
CA SER A 132 6.99 21.25 -17.45
C SER A 132 6.61 22.64 -16.92
N GLU A 133 7.57 23.34 -16.29
CA GLU A 133 7.37 24.70 -15.77
C GLU A 133 7.04 25.72 -16.87
N GLU A 134 7.46 25.46 -18.12
CA GLU A 134 7.18 26.33 -19.26
C GLU A 134 5.69 26.28 -19.67
N SER A 135 5.06 25.11 -19.51
CA SER A 135 3.62 24.93 -19.72
C SER A 135 2.89 25.03 -18.38
N HIS A 136 2.64 26.25 -17.91
CA HIS A 136 1.81 26.44 -16.72
C HIS A 136 0.46 25.77 -16.96
N PRO A 137 0.06 24.79 -16.13
CA PRO A 137 -1.19 24.08 -16.34
C PRO A 137 -2.35 25.07 -16.26
N HIS A 138 -3.35 24.91 -17.13
CA HIS A 138 -4.48 25.82 -17.12
C HIS A 138 -5.19 25.75 -15.76
N TYR A 139 -5.63 26.91 -15.27
CA TYR A 139 -6.25 27.04 -13.96
C TYR A 139 -7.39 26.02 -13.72
N PHE A 140 -8.25 25.81 -14.72
CA PHE A 140 -9.39 24.90 -14.61
C PHE A 140 -9.03 23.42 -14.79
N ASP A 141 -7.82 23.10 -15.25
CA ASP A 141 -7.32 21.72 -15.29
C ASP A 141 -6.86 21.28 -13.90
N VAL A 142 -6.31 22.22 -13.10
CA VAL A 142 -5.89 22.05 -11.71
C VAL A 142 -7.07 22.09 -10.74
N TYR A 143 -7.99 23.03 -10.96
CA TYR A 143 -9.15 23.28 -10.10
C TYR A 143 -10.43 22.82 -10.79
N ARG A 144 -10.67 21.51 -10.77
CA ARG A 144 -11.79 20.88 -11.49
C ARG A 144 -13.13 20.97 -10.76
N ASN A 145 -13.14 21.32 -9.48
CA ASN A 145 -14.33 21.57 -8.68
C ASN A 145 -14.00 22.51 -7.50
N ASN A 146 -15.02 23.02 -6.83
CA ASN A 146 -14.89 23.96 -5.71
C ASN A 146 -14.27 23.35 -4.43
N GLU A 147 -14.07 22.03 -4.36
CA GLU A 147 -13.38 21.35 -3.27
C GLU A 147 -11.94 20.97 -3.61
N SER A 148 -11.46 21.28 -4.81
CA SER A 148 -10.09 20.98 -5.24
C SER A 148 -9.07 21.60 -4.28
N MET A 149 -7.94 20.91 -4.08
CA MET A 149 -6.92 21.32 -3.12
C MET A 149 -6.22 22.61 -3.57
N SER A 150 -5.86 23.47 -2.62
CA SER A 150 -5.01 24.62 -2.89
C SER A 150 -3.59 24.16 -3.24
N LEU A 151 -2.97 24.87 -4.18
CA LEU A 151 -1.58 24.63 -4.53
C LEU A 151 -0.70 25.11 -3.38
N SER A 152 0.22 24.26 -2.92
CA SER A 152 1.28 24.67 -2.01
C SER A 152 2.63 24.54 -2.71
N ALA A 153 3.55 25.46 -2.43
CA ALA A 153 4.91 25.44 -3.02
C ALA A 153 5.70 24.14 -2.73
N ARG A 154 5.22 23.30 -1.81
CA ARG A 154 5.82 22.00 -1.44
C ARG A 154 5.14 20.80 -2.11
N SER A 155 4.08 21.03 -2.88
CA SER A 155 3.26 19.99 -3.50
C SER A 155 3.14 20.27 -5.00
N LEU A 156 4.14 19.83 -5.75
CA LEU A 156 4.09 19.87 -7.21
C LEU A 156 3.03 18.89 -7.72
N LEU A 157 2.34 19.31 -8.78
CA LEU A 157 1.42 18.44 -9.51
C LEU A 157 2.20 17.68 -10.57
N GLU A 158 1.76 16.45 -10.82
CA GLU A 158 2.37 15.55 -11.79
C GLU A 158 1.27 14.96 -12.67
N ASP A 159 1.66 14.52 -13.86
CA ASP A 159 0.83 13.70 -14.72
C ASP A 159 1.06 12.24 -14.33
N TYR A 160 0.05 11.61 -13.73
CA TYR A 160 0.11 10.23 -13.29
C TYR A 160 -0.48 9.31 -14.35
N SER A 161 0.15 8.17 -14.59
CA SER A 161 -0.43 7.12 -15.44
C SER A 161 -0.44 5.79 -14.72
N LEU A 162 -1.56 5.06 -14.82
CA LEU A 162 -1.68 3.67 -14.40
C LEU A 162 -1.63 2.78 -15.63
N HIS A 163 -0.83 1.74 -15.55
CA HIS A 163 -0.54 0.81 -16.64
C HIS A 163 -0.92 -0.59 -16.22
N LEU A 164 -1.56 -1.32 -17.13
CA LEU A 164 -1.96 -2.71 -16.95
C LEU A 164 -1.06 -3.61 -17.81
N ILE A 165 -0.42 -4.60 -17.19
CA ILE A 165 0.57 -5.46 -17.83
C ILE A 165 0.13 -6.92 -17.69
N ASP A 166 0.14 -7.67 -18.79
CA ASP A 166 0.01 -9.13 -18.77
C ASP A 166 1.37 -9.76 -18.48
N ILE A 167 1.48 -10.38 -17.30
CA ILE A 167 2.73 -11.00 -16.81
C ILE A 167 3.09 -12.23 -17.64
N ARG A 168 2.09 -12.97 -18.14
CA ARG A 168 2.31 -14.24 -18.85
C ARG A 168 2.88 -14.02 -20.23
N ASN A 169 2.37 -13.00 -20.92
CA ASN A 169 2.74 -12.65 -22.29
C ASN A 169 3.81 -11.55 -22.35
N GLY A 170 4.02 -10.80 -21.26
CA GLY A 170 4.97 -9.70 -21.22
C GLY A 170 4.53 -8.50 -22.06
N THR A 171 3.23 -8.20 -22.08
CA THR A 171 2.67 -7.11 -22.90
C THR A 171 2.02 -6.03 -22.04
N LEU A 172 2.14 -4.78 -22.48
CA LEU A 172 1.38 -3.66 -21.92
C LEU A 172 -0.02 -3.67 -22.55
N CYS A 173 -1.05 -3.89 -21.74
CA CYS A 173 -2.42 -4.07 -22.23
C CYS A 173 -3.21 -2.76 -22.31
N ASP A 174 -3.16 -1.92 -21.27
CA ASP A 174 -3.92 -0.67 -21.22
C ASP A 174 -3.23 0.39 -20.35
N LYS A 175 -3.60 1.66 -20.56
CA LYS A 175 -3.06 2.83 -19.85
C LYS A 175 -4.19 3.82 -19.53
N ARG A 176 -4.21 4.34 -18.30
CA ARG A 176 -5.10 5.45 -17.89
C ARG A 176 -4.27 6.59 -17.30
N THR A 177 -4.46 7.80 -17.80
CA THR A 177 -3.67 8.98 -17.43
C THR A 177 -4.53 10.03 -16.72
N PHE A 178 -3.98 10.57 -15.64
CA PHE A 178 -4.54 11.63 -14.80
C PHE A 178 -3.62 12.83 -14.87
N LYS A 179 -4.08 13.89 -15.54
CA LYS A 179 -3.28 15.10 -15.74
C LYS A 179 -3.39 16.05 -14.57
N THR A 180 -2.30 16.74 -14.26
CA THR A 180 -2.22 17.82 -13.27
C THR A 180 -2.86 17.43 -11.95
N ASP A 181 -2.52 16.24 -11.45
CA ASP A 181 -3.16 15.63 -10.29
C ASP A 181 -2.15 15.39 -9.17
N LYS A 182 -2.64 14.85 -8.06
CA LYS A 182 -1.88 14.37 -6.93
C LYS A 182 -2.42 13.00 -6.51
N ILE A 183 -1.74 11.95 -6.95
CA ILE A 183 -2.07 10.55 -6.64
C ILE A 183 -0.88 9.91 -5.93
N TYR A 184 -1.08 9.46 -4.69
CA TYR A 184 -0.01 8.88 -3.88
C TYR A 184 0.30 7.42 -4.30
N LEU A 185 1.12 7.24 -5.34
CA LEU A 185 1.51 5.91 -5.83
C LEU A 185 2.44 5.14 -4.86
N SER A 186 3.29 5.85 -4.11
CA SER A 186 4.22 5.23 -3.17
C SER A 186 3.49 4.38 -2.13
N HIS A 187 3.91 3.12 -2.00
CA HIS A 187 3.26 2.10 -1.16
C HIS A 187 1.74 1.97 -1.39
N ASN A 188 1.29 2.11 -2.63
CA ASN A 188 -0.11 1.93 -3.04
C ASN A 188 -1.10 2.73 -2.17
N GLN A 189 -0.76 3.97 -1.79
CA GLN A 189 -1.58 4.74 -0.83
C GLN A 189 -2.81 5.40 -1.48
N GLY A 190 -2.67 5.83 -2.74
CA GLY A 190 -3.72 6.48 -3.51
C GLY A 190 -4.49 5.53 -4.44
N ILE A 191 -4.09 4.27 -4.52
CA ILE A 191 -4.74 3.25 -5.36
C ILE A 191 -5.09 2.01 -4.54
N TYR A 192 -6.22 1.39 -4.84
CA TYR A 192 -6.68 0.20 -4.15
C TYR A 192 -7.32 -0.79 -5.10
N LEU A 193 -6.84 -2.04 -5.14
CA LEU A 193 -7.42 -3.12 -5.92
C LEU A 193 -8.09 -4.14 -5.00
N TYR A 194 -9.37 -4.42 -5.24
CA TYR A 194 -10.11 -5.50 -4.62
C TYR A 194 -10.71 -6.38 -5.70
N LYS A 195 -10.27 -7.64 -5.80
CA LYS A 195 -10.59 -8.53 -6.93
C LYS A 195 -10.28 -7.82 -8.26
N ASN A 196 -11.31 -7.50 -9.04
CA ASN A 196 -11.21 -6.81 -10.32
C ASN A 196 -11.62 -5.32 -10.24
N THR A 197 -11.97 -4.80 -9.07
CA THR A 197 -12.37 -3.40 -8.89
C THR A 197 -11.18 -2.58 -8.41
N LEU A 198 -10.73 -1.64 -9.24
CA LEU A 198 -9.64 -0.72 -8.96
C LEU A 198 -10.21 0.66 -8.61
N ALA A 199 -9.90 1.15 -7.42
CA ALA A 199 -10.18 2.51 -7.01
C ALA A 199 -8.90 3.36 -7.06
N VAL A 200 -9.02 4.60 -7.57
CA VAL A 200 -7.94 5.59 -7.61
C VAL A 200 -8.41 6.91 -6.98
N LEU A 201 -7.72 7.38 -5.95
CA LEU A 201 -8.02 8.66 -5.29
C LEU A 201 -7.18 9.78 -5.89
N SER A 202 -7.85 10.68 -6.61
CA SER A 202 -7.33 11.99 -6.95
C SER A 202 -7.45 12.90 -5.71
N VAL A 203 -6.33 13.17 -5.05
CA VAL A 203 -6.31 14.07 -3.91
C VAL A 203 -6.44 15.52 -4.37
N GLN A 204 -5.84 15.90 -5.50
CA GLN A 204 -5.95 17.27 -6.03
C GLN A 204 -7.39 17.61 -6.38
N HIS A 205 -8.07 16.75 -7.14
CA HIS A 205 -9.42 17.00 -7.62
C HIS A 205 -10.52 16.46 -6.70
N GLN A 206 -10.17 15.94 -5.52
CA GLN A 206 -11.12 15.37 -4.55
C GLN A 206 -12.13 14.42 -5.21
N THR A 207 -11.61 13.47 -5.98
CA THR A 207 -12.43 12.51 -6.75
C THR A 207 -11.86 11.11 -6.61
N ILE A 208 -12.71 10.13 -6.34
CA ILE A 208 -12.38 8.70 -6.40
C ILE A 208 -12.86 8.16 -7.74
N HIS A 209 -11.94 7.66 -8.54
CA HIS A 209 -12.22 7.00 -9.81
C HIS A 209 -12.33 5.49 -9.56
N ILE A 210 -13.41 4.87 -10.01
CA ILE A 210 -13.64 3.44 -9.94
C ILE A 210 -13.53 2.85 -11.34
N PHE A 211 -12.63 1.89 -11.51
CA PHE A 211 -12.42 1.12 -12.70
C PHE A 211 -12.71 -0.36 -12.43
N HIS A 212 -13.20 -1.06 -13.44
CA HIS A 212 -13.24 -2.52 -13.47
C HIS A 212 -12.13 -3.01 -14.40
N ILE A 213 -11.35 -4.00 -13.97
CA ILE A 213 -10.35 -4.65 -14.80
C ILE A 213 -11.03 -5.84 -15.47
N GLU A 214 -11.34 -5.69 -16.75
CA GLU A 214 -11.94 -6.75 -17.56
C GLU A 214 -10.85 -7.51 -18.29
N TYR A 215 -10.87 -8.84 -18.15
CA TYR A 215 -9.97 -9.76 -18.84
C TYR A 215 -10.56 -11.17 -18.81
N ASP A 216 -10.26 -11.97 -19.82
CA ASP A 216 -10.56 -13.40 -19.86
C ASP A 216 -9.44 -14.13 -20.62
N ILE A 217 -9.50 -15.45 -20.73
CA ILE A 217 -8.51 -16.30 -21.42
C ILE A 217 -8.23 -15.79 -22.84
N LEU A 218 -9.25 -15.23 -23.51
CA LEU A 218 -9.17 -14.74 -24.89
C LEU A 218 -8.98 -13.23 -25.02
N TYR A 219 -9.17 -12.45 -23.95
CA TYR A 219 -9.16 -11.00 -23.99
C TYR A 219 -7.97 -10.43 -23.22
N GLU A 220 -7.30 -9.46 -23.85
CA GLU A 220 -6.28 -8.63 -23.20
C GLU A 220 -6.92 -7.79 -22.10
N GLY A 221 -6.16 -7.52 -21.04
CA GLY A 221 -6.68 -6.77 -19.89
C GLY A 221 -6.97 -5.31 -20.24
N LYS A 222 -8.13 -4.79 -19.82
CA LYS A 222 -8.51 -3.40 -20.04
C LYS A 222 -9.07 -2.75 -18.79
N PHE A 223 -8.82 -1.45 -18.60
CA PHE A 223 -9.53 -0.64 -17.62
C PHE A 223 -10.88 -0.17 -18.16
N VAL A 224 -11.97 -0.54 -17.51
CA VAL A 224 -13.32 -0.05 -17.82
C VAL A 224 -13.70 0.99 -16.79
N ASP A 225 -13.96 2.23 -17.23
CA ASP A 225 -14.47 3.30 -16.37
C ASP A 225 -15.87 2.92 -15.85
N VAL A 226 -16.01 2.79 -14.53
CA VAL A 226 -17.30 2.46 -13.90
C VAL A 226 -17.94 3.71 -13.34
N LYS A 227 -17.27 4.43 -12.44
CA LYS A 227 -17.87 5.57 -11.74
C LYS A 227 -16.83 6.57 -11.24
N LYS A 228 -17.25 7.82 -11.08
CA LYS A 228 -16.52 8.86 -10.36
C LYS A 228 -17.31 9.29 -9.13
N ILE A 229 -16.65 9.36 -7.97
CA ILE A 229 -17.27 9.68 -6.69
C ILE A 229 -16.56 10.91 -6.11
N GLY A 230 -17.29 12.02 -5.92
CA GLY A 230 -16.72 13.28 -5.42
C GLY A 230 -17.69 14.42 -5.60
N ARG A 231 -17.49 15.24 -6.66
CA ARG A 231 -18.43 16.30 -7.09
C ARG A 231 -19.85 15.76 -7.20
N PHE A 232 -20.00 14.63 -7.88
CA PHE A 232 -21.26 13.88 -8.02
C PHE A 232 -21.14 12.46 -7.46
N CYS A 233 -22.28 11.81 -7.25
CA CYS A 233 -22.35 10.44 -6.73
C CYS A 233 -23.08 9.48 -7.67
N TYR A 234 -23.96 9.98 -8.54
CA TYR A 234 -24.58 9.26 -9.64
C TYR A 234 -24.01 9.72 -10.99
N GLU A 235 -24.17 8.89 -12.02
CA GLU A 235 -23.59 9.13 -13.35
C GLU A 235 -24.38 10.17 -14.15
N ASP A 236 -25.69 10.28 -13.90
CA ASP A 236 -26.62 11.20 -14.53
C ASP A 236 -26.70 12.58 -13.83
N ASP A 237 -26.12 12.71 -12.62
CA ASP A 237 -26.09 13.96 -11.84
C ASP A 237 -25.56 15.14 -12.68
N GLU A 238 -24.47 14.93 -13.44
CA GLU A 238 -23.85 15.99 -14.24
C GLU A 238 -24.78 16.48 -15.35
N PHE A 239 -25.47 15.57 -16.01
CA PHE A 239 -26.43 15.89 -17.06
C PHE A 239 -27.63 16.66 -16.48
N LEU A 240 -28.17 16.20 -15.34
CA LEU A 240 -29.29 16.85 -14.66
C LEU A 240 -28.94 18.27 -14.21
N ILE A 241 -27.81 18.46 -13.53
CA ILE A 241 -27.43 19.78 -13.02
C ILE A 241 -27.07 20.74 -14.16
N SER A 242 -26.34 20.28 -15.17
CA SER A 242 -26.01 21.13 -16.33
C SER A 242 -27.26 21.59 -17.08
N SER A 243 -28.31 20.76 -17.17
CA SER A 243 -29.57 21.14 -17.80
C SER A 243 -30.28 22.30 -17.09
N VAL A 244 -30.15 22.39 -15.76
CA VAL A 244 -30.73 23.47 -14.94
C VAL A 244 -29.84 24.71 -14.95
N GLN A 245 -28.52 24.55 -14.81
CA GLN A 245 -27.56 25.67 -14.77
C GLN A 245 -27.50 26.47 -16.08
N LEU A 246 -27.93 25.88 -17.21
CA LEU A 246 -28.02 26.57 -18.48
C LEU A 246 -29.23 27.50 -18.57
N MET A 247 -30.15 27.51 -17.61
CA MET A 247 -31.32 28.39 -17.60
C MET A 247 -31.13 29.52 -16.57
N ASP A 248 -31.43 30.77 -16.96
CA ASP A 248 -31.49 31.88 -16.01
C ASP A 248 -32.85 31.95 -15.29
N MET A 249 -32.98 32.88 -14.34
CA MET A 249 -34.22 33.11 -13.57
C MET A 249 -35.43 33.52 -14.45
N SER A 250 -35.19 33.89 -15.72
CA SER A 250 -36.21 34.20 -16.73
C SER A 250 -36.46 33.05 -17.72
N GLY A 251 -35.82 31.89 -17.54
CA GLY A 251 -35.94 30.72 -18.41
C GLY A 251 -35.13 30.81 -19.71
N ASN A 252 -34.32 31.85 -19.89
CA ASN A 252 -33.46 32.00 -21.07
C ASN A 252 -32.17 31.19 -20.90
N ARG A 253 -31.64 30.69 -22.03
CA ARG A 253 -30.38 29.95 -22.02
C ARG A 253 -29.20 30.89 -21.77
N GLN A 254 -28.47 30.67 -20.68
CA GLN A 254 -27.19 31.32 -20.41
C GLN A 254 -26.16 30.93 -21.49
N PRO A 255 -25.38 31.88 -22.01
CA PRO A 255 -24.44 31.61 -23.10
C PRO A 255 -23.24 30.76 -22.65
N ASN A 256 -22.89 30.76 -21.35
CA ASN A 256 -21.77 29.99 -20.81
C ASN A 256 -22.20 29.20 -19.55
N PRO A 257 -21.95 27.88 -19.49
CA PRO A 257 -22.21 27.10 -18.29
C PRO A 257 -21.32 27.58 -17.13
N ILE A 258 -21.86 27.54 -15.91
CA ILE A 258 -21.08 27.80 -14.69
C ILE A 258 -19.98 26.73 -14.61
N ARG A 259 -18.73 27.19 -14.51
CA ARG A 259 -17.60 26.27 -14.35
C ARG A 259 -17.71 25.56 -13.00
N PRO A 260 -17.43 24.25 -12.91
CA PRO A 260 -17.54 23.47 -11.67
C PRO A 260 -16.81 24.09 -10.46
N PHE A 261 -15.65 24.73 -10.69
CA PHE A 261 -14.91 25.43 -9.65
C PHE A 261 -15.67 26.59 -8.99
N ARG A 262 -16.59 27.23 -9.72
CA ARG A 262 -17.37 28.39 -9.26
C ARG A 262 -18.74 28.01 -8.71
N GLU A 263 -19.02 26.72 -8.56
CA GLU A 263 -20.28 26.27 -7.97
C GLU A 263 -20.36 26.71 -6.50
N ALA A 264 -21.45 27.39 -6.14
CA ALA A 264 -21.71 27.78 -4.76
C ALA A 264 -22.18 26.60 -3.89
N THR A 265 -22.63 25.51 -4.53
CA THR A 265 -23.16 24.32 -3.86
C THR A 265 -22.05 23.40 -3.38
N ILE A 266 -22.25 22.79 -2.22
CA ILE A 266 -21.38 21.73 -1.69
C ILE A 266 -21.48 20.49 -2.59
N ASN A 267 -20.36 19.80 -2.85
CA ASN A 267 -20.35 18.60 -3.68
C ASN A 267 -21.22 17.48 -3.06
N SER A 268 -21.76 16.59 -3.90
CA SER A 268 -22.73 15.58 -3.47
C SER A 268 -22.18 14.65 -2.38
N LEU A 269 -20.93 14.20 -2.49
CA LEU A 269 -20.33 13.32 -1.47
C LEU A 269 -20.17 14.05 -0.12
N LYS A 270 -19.68 15.29 -0.17
CA LYS A 270 -19.52 16.14 1.01
C LYS A 270 -20.86 16.46 1.66
N HIS A 271 -21.86 16.81 0.86
CA HIS A 271 -23.21 17.07 1.34
C HIS A 271 -23.79 15.85 2.05
N ARG A 272 -23.65 14.64 1.49
CA ARG A 272 -24.10 13.39 2.13
C ARG A 272 -23.40 13.13 3.46
N LEU A 273 -22.10 13.45 3.57
CA LEU A 273 -21.35 13.40 4.82
C LEU A 273 -21.95 14.38 5.86
N LEU A 274 -22.18 15.64 5.47
CA LEU A 274 -22.73 16.66 6.36
C LEU A 274 -24.14 16.32 6.84
N VAL A 275 -25.00 15.83 5.93
CA VAL A 275 -26.35 15.38 6.25
C VAL A 275 -26.31 14.22 7.23
N HIS A 276 -25.42 13.25 7.04
CA HIS A 276 -25.26 12.13 7.97
C HIS A 276 -24.87 12.63 9.38
N LEU A 277 -23.90 13.55 9.48
CA LEU A 277 -23.50 14.15 10.75
C LEU A 277 -24.64 14.93 11.42
N TYR A 278 -25.39 15.74 10.65
CA TYR A 278 -26.54 16.48 11.15
C TYR A 278 -27.64 15.56 11.68
N LEU A 279 -28.02 14.54 10.91
CA LEU A 279 -29.04 13.58 11.32
C LEU A 279 -28.62 12.79 12.56
N LYS A 280 -27.34 12.42 12.66
CA LYS A 280 -26.78 11.78 13.87
C LYS A 280 -26.90 12.71 15.08
N ALA A 281 -26.47 13.96 14.96
CA ALA A 281 -26.58 14.95 16.03
C ALA A 281 -28.05 15.22 16.44
N GLY A 282 -28.98 15.23 15.47
CA GLY A 282 -30.41 15.36 15.73
C GLY A 282 -30.99 14.17 16.50
N ARG A 283 -30.62 12.94 16.14
CA ARG A 283 -31.03 11.72 16.87
C ARG A 283 -30.49 11.71 18.30
N GLU A 284 -29.21 12.03 18.48
CA GLU A 284 -28.57 12.13 19.80
C GLU A 284 -29.22 13.22 20.67
N SER A 285 -29.57 14.36 20.05
CA SER A 285 -30.24 15.45 20.73
C SER A 285 -31.64 15.06 21.20
N ALA A 286 -32.39 14.34 20.36
CA ALA A 286 -33.71 13.82 20.70
C ALA A 286 -33.65 12.76 21.80
N SER A 287 -32.70 11.81 21.74
CA SER A 287 -32.56 10.76 22.74
C SER A 287 -32.06 11.26 24.09
N SER A 288 -31.20 12.27 24.11
CA SER A 288 -30.65 12.86 25.34
C SER A 288 -31.45 14.05 25.87
N SER A 289 -32.49 14.50 25.16
CA SER A 289 -33.23 15.74 25.44
C SER A 289 -32.33 16.98 25.62
N ASN A 290 -31.17 16.99 24.95
CA ASN A 290 -30.17 18.05 25.06
C ASN A 290 -29.80 18.57 23.66
N SER A 291 -29.84 19.89 23.45
CA SER A 291 -29.48 20.52 22.17
C SER A 291 -27.97 20.61 21.90
N LEU A 292 -27.13 20.21 22.86
CA LEU A 292 -25.67 20.29 22.77
C LEU A 292 -25.08 19.61 21.52
N PRO A 293 -25.50 18.39 21.08
CA PRO A 293 -24.95 17.76 19.89
C PRO A 293 -25.20 18.58 18.61
N LEU A 294 -26.40 19.13 18.45
CA LEU A 294 -26.74 20.01 17.33
C LEU A 294 -25.94 21.31 17.36
N ARG A 295 -25.78 21.92 18.54
CA ARG A 295 -24.95 23.13 18.70
C ARG A 295 -23.49 22.87 18.31
N ARG A 296 -22.93 21.73 18.70
CA ARG A 296 -21.57 21.31 18.31
C ARG A 296 -21.45 21.10 16.80
N PHE A 297 -22.46 20.50 16.16
CA PHE A 297 -22.49 20.37 14.71
C PHE A 297 -22.40 21.73 14.02
N PHE A 298 -23.26 22.69 14.41
CA PHE A 298 -23.23 24.03 13.83
C PHE A 298 -21.94 24.80 14.14
N GLN A 299 -21.39 24.64 15.36
CA GLN A 299 -20.11 25.25 15.73
C GLN A 299 -18.95 24.76 14.86
N ASN A 300 -18.96 23.49 14.45
CA ASN A 300 -17.90 22.87 13.66
C ASN A 300 -18.23 22.78 12.15
N PHE A 301 -19.34 23.38 11.70
CA PHE A 301 -19.85 23.23 10.34
C PHE A 301 -18.80 23.61 9.28
N ASP A 302 -18.15 24.76 9.44
CA ASP A 302 -17.11 25.22 8.51
C ASP A 302 -15.90 24.28 8.49
N GLN A 303 -15.55 23.69 9.64
CA GLN A 303 -14.47 22.70 9.71
C GLN A 303 -14.83 21.44 8.93
N TYR A 304 -16.08 20.97 9.02
CA TYR A 304 -16.54 19.81 8.25
C TYR A 304 -16.56 20.08 6.74
N CYS A 305 -16.97 21.28 6.32
CA CYS A 305 -16.91 21.73 4.93
C CYS A 305 -15.46 21.76 4.40
N ASN A 306 -14.51 22.16 5.23
CA ASN A 306 -13.08 22.24 4.89
C ASN A 306 -12.33 20.90 4.94
N LEU A 307 -12.98 19.81 5.34
CA LEU A 307 -12.37 18.48 5.27
C LEU A 307 -12.05 18.10 3.81
N ARG A 308 -11.02 17.31 3.62
CA ARG A 308 -10.58 16.79 2.31
C ARG A 308 -10.26 15.31 2.41
N MET A 309 -10.57 14.56 1.37
CA MET A 309 -10.20 13.16 1.20
C MET A 309 -8.68 13.06 1.11
N TRP A 310 -8.12 12.25 2.00
CA TRP A 310 -6.68 12.04 2.13
C TRP A 310 -6.26 10.66 1.64
N LYS A 311 -7.01 9.64 2.07
CA LYS A 311 -6.72 8.24 1.79
C LYS A 311 -8.02 7.46 1.69
N MET A 312 -8.01 6.37 0.95
CA MET A 312 -9.16 5.48 0.83
C MET A 312 -8.75 4.02 0.84
N GLN A 313 -9.75 3.15 0.97
CA GLN A 313 -9.64 1.71 0.85
C GLN A 313 -10.98 1.12 0.40
N LEU A 314 -10.94 0.09 -0.44
CA LEU A 314 -12.09 -0.79 -0.66
C LEU A 314 -12.14 -1.85 0.46
N LEU A 315 -13.28 -1.97 1.14
CA LEU A 315 -13.53 -3.04 2.11
C LEU A 315 -14.14 -4.27 1.44
N ASP A 316 -14.88 -4.06 0.35
CA ASP A 316 -15.40 -5.08 -0.54
C ASP A 316 -15.68 -4.46 -1.93
N GLU A 317 -16.51 -5.11 -2.75
CA GLU A 317 -16.87 -4.65 -4.10
C GLU A 317 -17.70 -3.35 -4.12
N HIS A 318 -18.32 -2.97 -3.00
CA HIS A 318 -19.32 -1.90 -2.93
C HIS A 318 -19.03 -0.84 -1.88
N HIS A 319 -18.21 -1.14 -0.87
CA HIS A 319 -17.98 -0.28 0.28
C HIS A 319 -16.57 0.31 0.28
N LEU A 320 -16.52 1.65 0.40
CA LEU A 320 -15.30 2.43 0.57
C LEU A 320 -15.16 2.90 2.01
N LEU A 321 -13.96 2.76 2.54
CA LEU A 321 -13.52 3.47 3.73
C LEU A 321 -12.68 4.68 3.30
N ILE A 322 -13.21 5.88 3.51
CA ILE A 322 -12.58 7.14 3.10
C ILE A 322 -12.12 7.90 4.34
N LYS A 323 -10.85 8.29 4.38
CA LYS A 323 -10.31 9.14 5.44
C LYS A 323 -10.33 10.60 5.00
N TYR A 324 -11.05 11.40 5.76
CA TYR A 324 -11.10 12.85 5.65
C TYR A 324 -10.19 13.49 6.70
N ALA A 325 -9.44 14.51 6.31
CA ALA A 325 -8.59 15.30 7.19
C ALA A 325 -8.63 16.79 6.78
N SER A 326 -8.07 17.67 7.59
CA SER A 326 -7.88 19.06 7.18
C SER A 326 -6.86 19.16 6.04
N GLU A 327 -7.04 20.14 5.17
CA GLU A 327 -6.14 20.44 4.06
C GLU A 327 -4.69 20.67 4.52
N GLU A 328 -4.48 21.36 5.63
CA GLU A 328 -3.15 21.58 6.21
C GLU A 328 -2.44 20.25 6.55
N SER A 329 -3.17 19.28 7.11
CA SER A 329 -2.59 17.98 7.47
C SER A 329 -2.10 17.21 6.25
N ILE A 330 -2.88 17.29 5.17
CA ILE A 330 -2.63 16.65 3.88
C ILE A 330 -1.40 17.27 3.22
N SER A 331 -1.33 18.60 3.20
CA SER A 331 -0.26 19.35 2.53
C SER A 331 1.08 19.24 3.27
N PHE A 332 1.08 19.29 4.61
CA PHE A 332 2.31 19.27 5.41
C PHE A 332 2.76 17.87 5.86
N ARG A 333 1.97 16.82 5.61
CA ARG A 333 2.21 15.45 6.12
C ARG A 333 2.58 15.44 7.61
N ILE A 334 1.91 16.28 8.41
CA ILE A 334 2.21 16.45 9.84
C ILE A 334 2.06 15.09 10.53
N SER A 335 3.08 14.70 11.30
CA SER A 335 3.11 13.43 12.03
C SER A 335 2.08 13.40 13.16
N ASP A 336 1.59 12.20 13.46
CA ASP A 336 0.39 11.88 14.26
C ASP A 336 0.31 12.49 15.68
N ILE A 337 1.41 13.02 16.23
CA ILE A 337 1.48 13.49 17.63
C ILE A 337 0.58 14.71 17.87
N ASN A 338 0.40 15.58 16.87
CA ASN A 338 -0.46 16.78 16.92
C ASN A 338 -1.41 16.89 15.71
N SER A 339 -1.70 15.78 15.01
CA SER A 339 -2.57 15.85 13.83
C SER A 339 -3.98 16.29 14.25
N PRO A 340 -4.61 17.25 13.55
CA PRO A 340 -6.00 17.64 13.80
C PRO A 340 -6.95 16.44 13.60
N PRO A 341 -8.19 16.54 14.12
CA PRO A 341 -9.16 15.44 14.02
C PRO A 341 -9.35 15.01 12.58
N SER A 342 -9.38 13.69 12.37
CA SER A 342 -9.68 13.08 11.08
C SER A 342 -10.87 12.15 11.23
N PHE A 343 -11.59 11.96 10.13
CA PHE A 343 -12.83 11.19 10.09
C PHE A 343 -12.69 10.04 9.11
N PHE A 344 -13.21 8.89 9.51
CA PHE A 344 -13.35 7.70 8.68
C PHE A 344 -14.81 7.58 8.26
N VAL A 345 -15.05 7.60 6.96
CA VAL A 345 -16.39 7.59 6.37
C VAL A 345 -16.56 6.28 5.62
N LEU A 346 -17.55 5.49 6.04
CA LEU A 346 -17.97 4.27 5.35
C LEU A 346 -19.05 4.63 4.33
N TYR A 347 -18.73 4.47 3.05
CA TYR A 347 -19.59 4.87 1.94
C TYR A 347 -19.93 3.67 1.04
N ASN A 348 -21.21 3.50 0.73
CA ASN A 348 -21.67 2.49 -0.22
C ASN A 348 -21.79 3.10 -1.62
N MET A 349 -21.03 2.56 -2.57
CA MET A 349 -20.94 3.07 -3.94
C MET A 349 -22.18 2.78 -4.79
N LEU A 350 -22.91 1.70 -4.48
CA LEU A 350 -24.13 1.31 -5.18
C LEU A 350 -25.31 2.20 -4.75
N THR A 351 -25.59 2.26 -3.45
CA THR A 351 -26.72 3.04 -2.93
C THR A 351 -26.40 4.53 -2.82
N THR A 352 -25.12 4.90 -2.95
CA THR A 352 -24.57 6.26 -2.74
C THR A 352 -24.79 6.80 -1.31
N GLN A 353 -24.88 5.92 -0.32
CA GLN A 353 -25.17 6.31 1.06
C GLN A 353 -23.92 6.30 1.94
N VAL A 354 -23.83 7.30 2.83
CA VAL A 354 -22.89 7.27 3.95
C VAL A 354 -23.51 6.41 5.06
N ILE A 355 -22.90 5.26 5.32
CA ILE A 355 -23.38 4.28 6.30
C ILE A 355 -22.98 4.69 7.72
N ALA A 356 -21.72 5.09 7.91
CA ALA A 356 -21.18 5.44 9.22
C ALA A 356 -20.03 6.43 9.10
N ILE A 357 -19.86 7.25 10.15
CA ILE A 357 -18.74 8.17 10.31
C ILE A 357 -18.13 7.98 11.69
N PHE A 358 -16.82 7.76 11.72
CA PHE A 358 -16.04 7.57 12.93
C PHE A 358 -14.94 8.63 13.03
N GLU A 359 -14.72 9.16 14.22
CA GLU A 359 -13.54 9.99 14.51
C GLU A 359 -12.29 9.11 14.66
N ASN A 360 -11.11 9.70 14.50
CA ASN A 360 -9.83 9.02 14.75
C ASN A 360 -9.56 8.64 16.22
N THR A 361 -10.49 8.96 17.11
CA THR A 361 -10.51 8.60 18.53
C THR A 361 -11.66 7.62 18.86
N SER A 362 -12.36 7.10 17.85
CA SER A 362 -13.51 6.20 18.04
C SER A 362 -13.12 4.84 18.61
N GLU A 363 -13.68 4.51 19.77
CA GLU A 363 -13.51 3.18 20.37
C GLU A 363 -14.23 2.08 19.58
N GLU A 364 -15.36 2.41 18.98
CA GLU A 364 -16.16 1.49 18.17
C GLU A 364 -15.39 1.05 16.92
N LEU A 365 -14.79 2.00 16.19
CA LEU A 365 -13.97 1.65 15.03
C LEU A 365 -12.73 0.84 15.44
N LEU A 366 -12.14 1.16 16.59
CA LEU A 366 -11.02 0.36 17.11
C LEU A 366 -11.46 -1.07 17.44
N TYR A 367 -12.61 -1.24 18.09
CA TYR A 367 -13.18 -2.55 18.38
C TYR A 367 -13.42 -3.34 17.10
N LEU A 368 -14.02 -2.72 16.08
CA LEU A 368 -14.23 -3.36 14.77
C LEU A 368 -12.90 -3.75 14.12
N PHE A 369 -11.90 -2.87 14.18
CA PHE A 369 -10.59 -3.13 13.61
C PHE A 369 -9.83 -4.26 14.31
N GLU A 370 -9.88 -4.32 15.65
CA GLU A 370 -9.22 -5.37 16.46
C GLU A 370 -9.87 -6.75 16.22
N ASN A 371 -11.21 -6.81 16.17
CA ASN A 371 -11.94 -8.09 16.08
C ASN A 371 -12.18 -8.58 14.64
N PHE A 372 -12.17 -7.67 13.64
CA PHE A 372 -12.44 -8.00 12.24
C PHE A 372 -11.32 -7.54 11.29
N CYS A 373 -10.08 -7.46 11.79
CA CYS A 373 -8.91 -6.96 11.06
C CYS A 373 -8.73 -7.56 9.65
N ASP A 374 -9.04 -8.85 9.48
CA ASP A 374 -8.91 -9.53 8.19
C ASP A 374 -9.78 -8.95 7.07
N HIS A 375 -10.97 -8.43 7.41
CA HIS A 375 -11.85 -7.75 6.46
C HIS A 375 -11.25 -6.42 6.01
N PHE A 376 -10.45 -5.75 6.86
CA PHE A 376 -9.69 -4.57 6.47
C PHE A 376 -8.40 -4.92 5.72
N ARG A 377 -7.89 -6.14 5.78
CA ARG A 377 -6.65 -6.51 5.06
C ARG A 377 -6.91 -7.11 3.69
N ASN A 378 -8.18 -7.39 3.35
CA ASN A 378 -8.57 -8.06 2.12
C ASN A 378 -7.75 -9.35 1.91
N SER A 379 -7.79 -10.21 2.92
CA SER A 379 -7.07 -11.50 2.96
C SER A 379 -7.52 -12.51 1.89
N SER A 380 -8.42 -12.13 0.97
CA SER A 380 -8.88 -12.97 -0.14
C SER A 380 -7.78 -13.26 -1.16
N ILE A 381 -6.87 -12.30 -1.43
CA ILE A 381 -5.77 -12.44 -2.42
C ILE A 381 -4.79 -13.56 -2.03
N ASN A 382 -4.70 -13.85 -0.74
CA ASN A 382 -3.63 -14.63 -0.14
C ASN A 382 -4.23 -15.62 0.85
N ASN A 383 -4.82 -16.72 0.36
CA ASN A 383 -5.28 -17.89 1.15
C ASN A 383 -5.40 -17.56 2.65
N SER A 384 -6.50 -16.88 3.01
CA SER A 384 -6.72 -16.13 4.27
C SER A 384 -6.23 -16.82 5.55
N ASN A 385 -6.13 -18.14 5.51
CA ASN A 385 -5.63 -18.99 6.58
C ASN A 385 -4.17 -18.73 6.98
N ILE A 386 -3.30 -18.16 6.14
CA ILE A 386 -1.85 -18.01 6.43
C ILE A 386 -1.51 -16.65 7.06
N ILE A 387 -2.20 -15.57 6.67
CA ILE A 387 -1.89 -14.23 7.17
C ILE A 387 -2.35 -14.09 8.63
N CYS A 388 -1.38 -13.89 9.53
CA CYS A 388 -1.68 -13.61 10.93
C CYS A 388 -2.18 -12.18 11.12
N SER A 389 -3.34 -12.06 11.76
CA SER A 389 -3.91 -10.80 12.20
C SER A 389 -4.34 -10.90 13.67
N PRO A 390 -4.54 -9.75 14.34
CA PRO A 390 -5.08 -9.74 15.70
C PRO A 390 -6.45 -10.41 15.84
N SER A 391 -7.25 -10.46 14.76
CA SER A 391 -8.56 -11.12 14.75
C SER A 391 -8.47 -12.64 14.68
N ASN A 392 -7.45 -13.19 14.02
CA ASN A 392 -7.36 -14.64 13.75
C ASN A 392 -6.22 -15.36 14.49
N ASN A 393 -5.29 -14.63 15.12
CA ASN A 393 -4.10 -15.21 15.72
C ASN A 393 -3.84 -14.66 17.13
N VAL A 394 -3.70 -15.58 18.09
CA VAL A 394 -3.49 -15.24 19.51
C VAL A 394 -2.19 -14.47 19.73
N PHE A 395 -1.11 -14.82 19.03
CA PHE A 395 0.18 -14.14 19.19
C PHE A 395 0.16 -12.73 18.59
N ALA A 396 -0.48 -12.56 17.43
CA ALA A 396 -0.69 -11.25 16.82
C ALA A 396 -1.53 -10.35 17.74
N ARG A 397 -2.60 -10.90 18.34
CA ARG A 397 -3.45 -10.19 19.31
C ARG A 397 -2.67 -9.75 20.53
N LEU A 398 -1.89 -10.66 21.14
CA LEU A 398 -1.03 -10.35 22.29
C LEU A 398 0.00 -9.27 21.97
N ASN A 399 0.61 -9.29 20.78
CA ASN A 399 1.54 -8.26 20.35
C ASN A 399 0.86 -6.89 20.24
N GLN A 400 -0.36 -6.82 19.68
CA GLN A 400 -1.12 -5.57 19.60
C GLN A 400 -1.55 -5.08 20.99
N GLU A 401 -2.00 -5.96 21.88
CA GLU A 401 -2.38 -5.62 23.26
C GLU A 401 -1.19 -5.03 24.03
N ARG A 402 0.00 -5.65 23.93
CA ARG A 402 1.23 -5.11 24.53
C ARG A 402 1.59 -3.75 23.96
N PHE A 403 1.46 -3.57 22.65
CA PHE A 403 1.71 -2.28 22.00
C PHE A 403 0.73 -1.20 22.52
N LYS A 404 -0.56 -1.53 22.61
CA LYS A 404 -1.61 -0.66 23.16
C LYS A 404 -1.32 -0.27 24.62
N GLN A 405 -0.94 -1.23 25.47
CA GLN A 405 -0.56 -0.98 26.86
C GLN A 405 0.69 -0.09 26.97
N THR A 406 1.69 -0.32 26.12
CA THR A 406 2.93 0.48 26.08
C THR A 406 2.63 1.95 25.77
N ILE A 407 1.74 2.22 24.81
CA ILE A 407 1.33 3.59 24.48
C ILE A 407 0.51 4.20 25.61
N THR A 408 -0.40 3.42 26.19
CA THR A 408 -1.29 3.90 27.26
C THR A 408 -0.50 4.33 28.49
N ASN A 409 0.56 3.59 28.85
CA ASN A 409 1.36 3.83 30.06
C ASN A 409 2.54 4.81 29.85
N ALA A 410 2.72 5.36 28.64
CA ALA A 410 3.80 6.30 28.35
C ALA A 410 3.56 7.68 29.02
N LYS A 411 4.65 8.44 29.27
CA LYS A 411 4.63 9.73 29.99
C LYS A 411 3.67 10.79 29.40
N ASN A 412 3.44 10.77 28.09
CA ASN A 412 2.45 11.60 27.36
C ASN A 412 1.43 10.72 26.61
N GLY A 413 1.19 9.51 27.14
CA GLY A 413 0.29 8.53 26.59
C GLY A 413 -1.13 8.70 27.09
N GLY A 414 -1.97 7.71 26.76
CA GLY A 414 -3.34 7.63 27.25
C GLY A 414 -4.20 6.77 26.33
N ARG A 415 -5.43 6.46 26.78
CA ARG A 415 -6.37 5.62 26.02
C ARG A 415 -6.70 6.23 24.65
N VAL A 416 -6.98 7.54 24.61
CA VAL A 416 -7.30 8.28 23.38
C VAL A 416 -6.13 8.28 22.40
N GLU A 417 -4.91 8.50 22.90
CA GLU A 417 -3.70 8.48 22.08
C GLU A 417 -3.37 7.08 21.57
N ALA A 418 -3.61 6.04 22.37
CA ALA A 418 -3.48 4.64 21.94
C ALA A 418 -4.47 4.31 20.82
N ILE A 419 -5.74 4.72 20.95
CA ILE A 419 -6.76 4.55 19.91
C ILE A 419 -6.33 5.25 18.62
N ARG A 420 -5.92 6.52 18.72
CA ARG A 420 -5.46 7.32 17.59
C ARG A 420 -4.31 6.65 16.84
N ARG A 421 -3.29 6.16 17.55
CA ARG A 421 -2.14 5.48 16.93
C ARG A 421 -2.50 4.14 16.30
N LEU A 422 -3.43 3.39 16.89
CA LEU A 422 -3.88 2.12 16.32
C LEU A 422 -4.70 2.37 15.04
N LEU A 423 -5.61 3.34 15.06
CA LEU A 423 -6.44 3.71 13.92
C LEU A 423 -5.69 4.47 12.82
N ALA A 424 -4.50 5.03 13.11
CA ALA A 424 -3.64 5.66 12.10
C ALA A 424 -3.22 4.69 10.97
N GLN A 425 -3.30 3.38 11.20
CA GLN A 425 -3.09 2.35 10.18
C GLN A 425 -4.19 2.34 9.10
N LEU A 426 -5.38 2.84 9.42
CA LEU A 426 -6.49 2.94 8.48
C LEU A 426 -6.42 4.26 7.70
N PRO A 427 -6.86 4.26 6.43
CA PRO A 427 -7.13 3.09 5.61
C PRO A 427 -5.85 2.29 5.30
N ILE A 428 -5.95 0.97 5.16
CA ILE A 428 -4.83 0.10 4.83
C ILE A 428 -4.49 0.29 3.33
N SER A 429 -3.20 0.24 2.97
CA SER A 429 -2.80 0.28 1.56
C SER A 429 -3.02 -1.09 0.90
N ALA A 430 -3.41 -1.11 -0.39
CA ALA A 430 -3.65 -2.38 -1.08
C ALA A 430 -2.37 -3.23 -1.18
N GLN A 431 -2.54 -4.54 -0.96
CA GLN A 431 -1.50 -5.57 -1.09
C GLN A 431 -0.21 -5.28 -0.32
N SER A 432 -0.31 -4.60 0.82
CA SER A 432 0.84 -4.22 1.64
C SER A 432 1.37 -5.33 2.56
N TYR A 433 0.70 -6.50 2.60
CA TYR A 433 1.09 -7.62 3.44
C TYR A 433 1.58 -8.79 2.60
N THR A 434 2.66 -9.43 3.04
CA THR A 434 3.11 -10.71 2.49
C THR A 434 2.38 -11.88 3.15
N SER A 435 2.16 -12.92 2.37
CA SER A 435 1.53 -14.18 2.77
C SER A 435 2.54 -15.28 3.08
N SER A 436 3.82 -14.96 3.13
CA SER A 436 4.87 -15.95 3.37
C SER A 436 4.71 -16.66 4.72
N PRO A 437 4.75 -18.00 4.76
CA PRO A 437 4.62 -18.78 5.99
C PRO A 437 5.78 -18.54 6.97
N TYR A 438 6.92 -18.02 6.51
CA TYR A 438 8.06 -17.69 7.37
C TYR A 438 7.82 -16.47 8.26
N LEU A 439 6.81 -15.67 7.96
CA LEU A 439 6.35 -14.55 8.79
C LEU A 439 5.01 -14.86 9.50
N ASP A 440 4.60 -16.13 9.52
CA ASP A 440 3.43 -16.58 10.24
C ASP A 440 3.74 -16.64 11.75
N LEU A 441 3.08 -15.78 12.53
CA LEU A 441 3.24 -15.70 13.98
C LEU A 441 2.74 -16.95 14.71
N SER A 442 1.90 -17.79 14.07
CA SER A 442 1.52 -19.10 14.60
C SER A 442 2.65 -20.13 14.51
N LEU A 443 3.55 -19.97 13.54
CA LEU A 443 4.68 -20.87 13.32
C LEU A 443 5.95 -20.39 14.02
N PHE A 444 6.22 -19.10 13.93
CA PHE A 444 7.46 -18.48 14.39
C PHE A 444 7.23 -17.33 15.37
N SER A 445 8.18 -17.18 16.30
CA SER A 445 8.36 -16.01 17.15
C SER A 445 9.61 -15.28 16.68
N TYR A 446 9.45 -14.03 16.29
CA TYR A 446 10.51 -13.11 15.87
C TYR A 446 10.18 -11.69 16.34
N ASP A 447 11.15 -10.78 16.26
CA ASP A 447 10.97 -9.38 16.67
C ASP A 447 10.49 -8.52 15.49
N ASP A 448 9.25 -8.04 15.58
CA ASP A 448 8.54 -7.27 14.53
C ASP A 448 9.18 -5.90 14.22
N LYS A 449 10.08 -5.44 15.11
CA LYS A 449 10.89 -4.24 14.90
C LYS A 449 11.85 -4.38 13.72
N TRP A 450 12.37 -5.59 13.50
CA TRP A 450 13.40 -5.86 12.48
C TRP A 450 12.82 -6.45 11.20
N VAL A 451 11.75 -7.22 11.28
CA VAL A 451 11.07 -7.83 10.13
C VAL A 451 9.58 -7.98 10.43
N SER A 452 8.69 -7.73 9.47
CA SER A 452 7.25 -7.87 9.67
C SER A 452 6.55 -8.34 8.40
N ALA A 453 5.35 -8.91 8.54
CA ALA A 453 4.50 -9.25 7.40
C ALA A 453 4.03 -8.02 6.61
N LEU A 454 4.02 -6.82 7.22
CA LEU A 454 3.81 -5.56 6.50
C LEU A 454 5.07 -5.22 5.69
N GLU A 455 4.92 -5.11 4.37
CA GLU A 455 5.99 -4.84 3.40
C GLU A 455 6.42 -3.36 3.46
N ARG A 456 7.11 -3.00 4.54
CA ARG A 456 7.75 -1.70 4.70
C ARG A 456 9.21 -1.87 5.10
N PRO A 457 10.11 -0.97 4.64
CA PRO A 457 11.49 -0.97 5.10
C PRO A 457 11.58 -0.86 6.62
N LYS A 458 12.44 -1.70 7.22
CA LYS A 458 12.73 -1.73 8.65
C LYS A 458 14.15 -1.24 8.89
N ASN A 459 14.46 -0.88 10.13
CA ASN A 459 15.85 -0.57 10.49
C ASN A 459 16.71 -1.83 10.29
N CYS A 460 17.87 -1.68 9.68
CA CYS A 460 18.83 -2.77 9.55
C CYS A 460 19.66 -2.85 10.83
N GLY A 461 19.57 -3.97 11.54
CA GLY A 461 20.42 -4.26 12.69
C GLY A 461 21.72 -4.96 12.28
N ASP A 462 22.73 -4.91 13.16
CA ASP A 462 24.00 -5.61 12.96
C ASP A 462 23.93 -7.10 13.35
N HIS A 463 22.93 -7.46 14.17
CA HIS A 463 22.71 -8.82 14.64
C HIS A 463 21.72 -9.59 13.75
N PRO A 464 21.86 -10.92 13.64
CA PRO A 464 20.89 -11.74 12.95
C PRO A 464 19.51 -11.65 13.58
N ILE A 465 18.49 -11.65 12.72
CA ILE A 465 17.11 -11.79 13.12
C ILE A 465 16.85 -13.27 13.40
N LYS A 466 16.45 -13.59 14.63
CA LYS A 466 16.25 -14.96 15.09
C LYS A 466 14.79 -15.37 14.96
N PHE A 467 14.55 -16.55 14.39
CA PHE A 467 13.23 -17.15 14.24
C PHE A 467 13.13 -18.39 15.12
N TYR A 468 12.33 -18.31 16.17
CA TYR A 468 12.06 -19.42 17.08
C TYR A 468 10.76 -20.10 16.67
N ALA A 469 10.72 -21.43 16.60
CA ALA A 469 9.44 -22.14 16.44
C ALA A 469 8.52 -21.87 17.65
N ARG A 470 7.20 -21.94 17.47
CA ARG A 470 6.26 -21.82 18.60
C ARG A 470 6.17 -23.09 19.44
N ALA A 471 6.32 -24.26 18.81
CA ALA A 471 6.25 -25.55 19.50
C ALA A 471 7.08 -26.60 18.76
N PRO A 472 8.10 -27.21 19.40
CA PRO A 472 8.81 -26.74 20.59
C PRO A 472 9.60 -25.44 20.33
N PRO A 473 9.89 -24.60 21.35
CA PRO A 473 10.46 -23.25 21.19
C PRO A 473 11.97 -23.23 20.95
N PHE A 474 12.42 -23.98 19.94
CA PHE A 474 13.82 -23.95 19.50
C PHE A 474 14.05 -22.88 18.44
N LEU A 475 15.25 -22.32 18.45
CA LEU A 475 15.76 -21.50 17.36
C LEU A 475 15.82 -22.36 16.09
N ARG A 476 15.04 -22.00 15.07
CA ARG A 476 14.99 -22.74 13.79
C ARG A 476 15.99 -22.19 12.79
N PHE A 477 16.00 -20.87 12.59
CA PHE A 477 16.90 -20.23 11.64
C PHE A 477 17.14 -18.77 12.00
N LYS A 478 18.09 -18.18 11.27
CA LYS A 478 18.47 -16.78 11.38
C LYS A 478 18.51 -16.14 10.00
N ILE A 479 18.16 -14.86 9.94
CA ILE A 479 18.31 -14.02 8.75
C ILE A 479 19.37 -12.96 9.03
N TYR A 480 20.39 -12.94 8.19
CA TYR A 480 21.50 -11.99 8.28
C TYR A 480 21.29 -10.86 7.28
N ALA A 481 20.57 -9.83 7.71
CA ALA A 481 20.17 -8.75 6.81
C ALA A 481 21.26 -7.70 6.61
N GLY A 482 22.15 -7.49 7.60
CA GLY A 482 23.18 -6.44 7.61
C GLY A 482 24.56 -6.91 7.15
N ILE A 483 25.41 -5.95 6.76
CA ILE A 483 26.82 -6.20 6.41
C ILE A 483 27.61 -6.39 7.71
N GLN A 484 27.99 -7.63 8.00
CA GLN A 484 28.75 -7.95 9.21
C GLN A 484 30.21 -7.47 9.10
N GLY A 485 30.73 -6.86 10.16
CA GLY A 485 32.16 -6.49 10.27
C GLY A 485 32.55 -5.11 9.73
N ARG A 486 31.63 -4.31 9.19
CA ARG A 486 31.89 -2.89 8.86
C ARG A 486 31.23 -1.98 9.87
N THR A 487 32.02 -1.15 10.56
CA THR A 487 31.52 -0.09 11.45
C THR A 487 30.59 0.83 10.66
N ALA A 488 29.37 1.03 11.17
CA ALA A 488 28.39 1.88 10.51
C ALA A 488 28.84 3.35 10.59
N PRO A 489 28.69 4.14 9.50
CA PRO A 489 28.77 5.58 9.60
C PRO A 489 27.65 6.06 10.53
N THR A 490 27.98 6.87 11.52
CA THR A 490 27.12 7.32 12.62
C THR A 490 25.91 8.17 12.20
N ILE A 491 25.79 8.54 10.92
CA ILE A 491 24.94 9.64 10.45
C ILE A 491 23.66 9.17 9.73
N ALA A 492 23.61 7.96 9.15
CA ALA A 492 22.44 7.51 8.38
C ALA A 492 21.83 6.21 8.93
N LYS A 493 20.53 6.23 9.26
CA LYS A 493 19.78 5.02 9.60
C LYS A 493 19.71 4.10 8.38
N ARG A 494 20.37 2.94 8.44
CA ARG A 494 20.29 1.90 7.41
C ARG A 494 18.91 1.28 7.43
N LEU A 495 18.23 1.26 6.29
CA LEU A 495 16.94 0.58 6.13
C LEU A 495 17.12 -0.66 5.27
N VAL A 496 16.37 -1.70 5.59
CA VAL A 496 16.31 -2.95 4.84
C VAL A 496 14.87 -3.29 4.49
N ALA A 497 14.62 -3.62 3.23
CA ALA A 497 13.36 -4.14 2.75
C ALA A 497 13.47 -5.65 2.56
N PHE A 498 12.46 -6.40 3.01
CA PHE A 498 12.41 -7.85 2.86
C PHE A 498 11.34 -8.25 1.84
N THR A 499 11.71 -9.15 0.94
CA THR A 499 10.80 -9.80 0.00
C THR A 499 10.88 -11.30 0.23
N PHE A 500 9.93 -11.85 0.98
CA PHE A 500 9.82 -13.29 1.20
C PHE A 500 9.03 -13.93 0.06
N HIS A 501 9.48 -15.09 -0.38
CA HIS A 501 8.72 -15.90 -1.31
C HIS A 501 7.43 -16.42 -0.63
N PRO A 502 6.29 -16.47 -1.33
CA PRO A 502 5.00 -16.85 -0.73
C PRO A 502 4.93 -18.32 -0.28
N PHE A 503 5.73 -19.21 -0.88
CA PHE A 503 5.70 -20.66 -0.58
C PHE A 503 7.07 -21.24 -0.22
N ASP A 504 8.05 -21.17 -1.12
CA ASP A 504 9.40 -21.72 -0.94
C ASP A 504 10.29 -21.05 0.13
N PRO A 505 11.30 -21.77 0.69
CA PRO A 505 12.26 -21.30 1.68
C PRO A 505 13.28 -20.30 1.10
N PHE A 506 12.78 -19.17 0.60
CA PHE A 506 13.56 -18.16 -0.07
C PHE A 506 13.12 -16.75 0.37
N ALA A 507 14.08 -15.89 0.67
CA ALA A 507 13.83 -14.48 0.92
C ALA A 507 14.96 -13.61 0.40
N ILE A 508 14.62 -12.38 0.03
CA ILE A 508 15.55 -11.34 -0.41
C ILE A 508 15.56 -10.24 0.63
N SER A 509 16.74 -9.83 1.09
CA SER A 509 16.89 -8.57 1.82
C SER A 509 17.61 -7.56 0.95
N VAL A 510 17.05 -6.37 0.84
CA VAL A 510 17.61 -5.25 0.07
C VAL A 510 17.91 -4.10 1.03
N GLN A 511 19.18 -3.75 1.15
CA GLN A 511 19.63 -2.57 1.87
C GLN A 511 19.87 -1.44 0.87
N ARG A 512 19.41 -0.23 1.22
CA ARG A 512 19.70 0.98 0.45
C ARG A 512 20.34 2.03 1.36
N THR A 513 21.57 2.40 1.04
CA THR A 513 22.29 3.49 1.72
C THR A 513 22.90 4.41 0.67
N ASN A 514 22.32 5.60 0.52
CA ASN A 514 22.71 6.58 -0.50
C ASN A 514 22.72 5.97 -1.91
N ASN A 515 23.91 5.59 -2.39
CA ASN A 515 24.14 5.00 -3.72
C ASN A 515 24.29 3.48 -3.70
N ASP A 516 24.49 2.86 -2.53
CA ASP A 516 24.68 1.42 -2.44
C ASP A 516 23.31 0.71 -2.41
N TYR A 517 23.14 -0.25 -3.31
CA TYR A 517 22.01 -1.15 -3.38
C TYR A 517 22.52 -2.58 -3.16
N VAL A 518 22.55 -2.99 -1.89
CA VAL A 518 23.09 -4.30 -1.49
C VAL A 518 21.96 -5.29 -1.39
N VAL A 519 22.11 -6.42 -2.07
CA VAL A 519 21.14 -7.51 -2.09
C VAL A 519 21.75 -8.74 -1.44
N ASN A 520 20.99 -9.37 -0.55
CA ASN A 520 21.32 -10.68 0.01
C ASN A 520 20.19 -11.66 -0.29
N PHE A 521 20.56 -12.91 -0.55
CA PHE A 521 19.63 -14.02 -0.66
C PHE A 521 19.70 -14.90 0.59
N HIS A 522 18.54 -15.20 1.15
CA HIS A 522 18.36 -16.13 2.26
C HIS A 522 17.74 -17.39 1.69
N ILE A 523 18.52 -18.45 1.64
CA ILE A 523 18.21 -19.68 0.91
C ILE A 523 18.34 -20.88 1.82
N ARG A 524 17.76 -21.99 1.38
CA ARG A 524 18.00 -23.28 1.98
C ARG A 524 19.19 -23.95 1.32
N HIS A 525 20.10 -24.49 2.12
CA HIS A 525 21.24 -25.29 1.71
C HIS A 525 21.35 -26.53 2.61
N GLN A 526 21.69 -27.68 2.03
CA GLN A 526 21.99 -28.90 2.77
C GLN A 526 23.50 -29.04 2.93
N ASN A 527 24.00 -28.75 4.13
CA ASN A 527 25.40 -28.95 4.51
C ASN A 527 25.82 -30.42 4.48
#